data_AF-A0A6L5HR89-F1
#
_entry.id   AF-A0A6L5HR89-F1
#
_cell.length_a   1.000
_cell.length_b   1.000
_cell.length_c   1.000
_cell.angle_alpha   90.00
_cell.angle_beta   90.00
_cell.angle_gamma   90.00
#
_symmetry.space_group_name_H-M   'P 1'
#
loop_
_entity.id
_entity.type
_entity.pdbx_description
1 polymer ?
#
loop_
_entity_poly.entity_id
_entity_poly.type
_entity_poly.pdbx_seq_one_letter_code
_entity_poly.pdbx_strand_id
1 'polypeptide(L)'
;MVTRTNISAPRPMLVLVRACAAFYLGYLAWQFWWAKPQPVVLGRPINKRELFSAWLSGLTITLGNPKTIAFYLALLPLVINLESVSLHTWGVVLVPLTIAVLFIVGGLFVLGAVRIRHLLASPRAQHYLFRGAALMMLGAALAMLAQNL
;
A
#
# COMPACT_ATOMS: atom_id res chain seq x y z
N MET A 1 7.74 45.20 13.26
CA MET A 1 6.59 44.44 13.80
C MET A 1 6.34 43.27 12.85
N VAL A 2 7.04 42.14 13.08
CA VAL A 2 6.96 40.96 12.21
C VAL A 2 5.75 40.16 12.64
N THR A 3 4.74 40.10 11.77
CA THR A 3 3.52 39.32 11.95
C THR A 3 3.91 37.87 12.15
N ARG A 4 3.80 37.38 13.39
CA ARG A 4 3.89 35.95 13.71
C ARG A 4 2.76 35.27 12.94
N THR A 5 3.07 34.69 11.78
CA THR A 5 2.14 33.81 11.10
C THR A 5 1.86 32.65 12.04
N ASN A 6 0.58 32.53 12.41
CA ASN A 6 0.03 31.54 13.29
C ASN A 6 0.33 30.13 12.73
N ILE A 7 1.42 29.50 13.17
CA ILE A 7 1.86 28.15 12.76
C ILE A 7 1.10 27.05 13.52
N SER A 8 0.11 27.40 14.36
CA SER A 8 -0.59 26.47 15.24
C SER A 8 -1.86 25.85 14.64
N ALA A 9 -2.38 26.37 13.51
CA ALA A 9 -3.54 25.78 12.86
C ALA A 9 -3.10 24.76 11.79
N PRO A 10 -3.57 23.49 11.84
CA PRO A 10 -3.33 22.56 10.75
C PRO A 10 -3.89 23.17 9.46
N ARG A 11 -3.08 23.19 8.40
CA ARG A 11 -3.45 23.81 7.12
C ARG A 11 -4.83 23.30 6.69
N PRO A 12 -5.83 24.15 6.40
CA PRO A 12 -7.23 23.72 6.22
C PRO A 12 -7.37 22.67 5.11
N MET A 13 -6.53 22.74 4.08
CA MET A 13 -6.43 21.72 3.03
C MET A 13 -6.01 20.34 3.55
N LEU A 14 -5.03 20.28 4.45
CA LEU A 14 -4.57 19.01 5.04
C LEU A 14 -5.67 18.37 5.89
N VAL A 15 -6.39 19.18 6.67
CA VAL A 15 -7.55 18.72 7.45
C VAL A 15 -8.62 18.15 6.53
N LEU A 16 -8.94 18.85 5.44
CA LEU A 16 -9.90 18.39 4.45
C LEU A 16 -9.49 17.04 3.82
N VAL A 17 -8.24 16.91 3.37
CA VAL A 17 -7.72 15.65 2.80
C VAL A 17 -7.81 14.51 3.82
N ARG A 18 -7.46 14.77 5.09
CA ARG A 18 -7.54 13.75 6.16
C ARG A 18 -8.97 13.36 6.46
N ALA A 19 -9.90 14.32 6.53
CA ALA A 19 -11.32 14.05 6.74
C ALA A 19 -11.89 13.21 5.60
N CYS A 20 -11.64 13.59 4.34
CA CYS A 20 -12.05 12.80 3.17
C CYS A 20 -11.47 11.38 3.20
N ALA A 21 -10.19 11.24 3.56
CA ALA A 21 -9.56 9.92 3.70
C ALA A 21 -10.20 9.08 4.81
N ALA A 22 -10.53 9.68 5.97
CA ALA A 22 -11.21 8.98 7.06
C ALA A 22 -12.61 8.51 6.65
N PHE A 23 -13.39 9.36 5.97
CA PHE A 23 -14.68 8.96 5.40
C PHE A 23 -14.55 7.83 4.40
N TYR A 24 -13.55 7.89 3.50
CA TYR A 24 -13.30 6.84 2.53
C TYR A 24 -12.91 5.52 3.19
N LEU A 25 -12.09 5.55 4.24
CA LEU A 25 -11.76 4.37 5.04
C LEU A 25 -12.99 3.80 5.76
N GLY A 26 -13.86 4.64 6.31
CA GLY A 26 -15.14 4.22 6.88
C GLY A 26 -16.06 3.56 5.84
N TYR A 27 -16.10 4.11 4.62
CA TYR A 27 -16.84 3.52 3.51
C TYR A 27 -16.27 2.16 3.10
N LEU A 28 -14.95 2.00 3.02
CA LEU A 28 -14.33 0.70 2.74
C LEU A 28 -14.52 -0.30 3.88
N ALA A 29 -14.47 0.15 5.13
CA ALA A 29 -14.80 -0.67 6.28
C ALA A 29 -16.23 -1.20 6.19
N TRP A 30 -17.18 -0.33 5.81
CA TRP A 30 -18.54 -0.75 5.50
C TRP A 30 -18.54 -1.81 4.40
N GLN A 31 -17.98 -1.53 3.23
CA GLN A 31 -17.96 -2.51 2.13
C GLN A 31 -17.40 -3.88 2.52
N PHE A 32 -16.31 -3.94 3.30
CA PHE A 32 -15.76 -5.20 3.78
C PHE A 32 -16.63 -5.87 4.84
N TRP A 33 -17.32 -5.11 5.69
CA TRP A 33 -18.23 -5.69 6.67
C TRP A 33 -19.42 -6.40 6.02
N TRP A 34 -19.93 -5.90 4.89
CA TRP A 34 -21.02 -6.55 4.12
C TRP A 34 -20.52 -7.46 2.99
N ALA A 35 -19.20 -7.64 2.83
CA ALA A 35 -18.64 -8.51 1.80
C ALA A 35 -19.05 -9.97 2.01
N LYS A 36 -19.58 -10.59 0.96
CA LYS A 36 -19.94 -12.02 0.96
C LYS A 36 -18.74 -12.85 0.50
N PRO A 37 -18.40 -13.95 1.20
CA PRO A 37 -17.38 -14.89 0.72
C PRO A 37 -17.70 -15.38 -0.69
N GLN A 38 -16.70 -15.40 -1.57
CA GLN A 38 -16.82 -15.92 -2.91
C GLN A 38 -16.11 -17.27 -3.03
N PRO A 39 -16.71 -18.26 -3.71
CA PRO A 39 -16.06 -19.53 -3.97
C PRO A 39 -14.82 -19.31 -4.85
N VAL A 40 -13.65 -19.63 -4.31
CA VAL A 40 -12.39 -19.54 -5.06
C VAL A 40 -12.26 -20.81 -5.90
N VAL A 41 -12.40 -20.68 -7.21
CA VAL A 41 -12.17 -21.78 -8.15
C VAL A 41 -10.66 -22.01 -8.29
N LEU A 42 -10.17 -23.03 -7.61
CA LEU A 42 -8.78 -23.45 -7.70
C LEU A 42 -8.55 -24.19 -9.03
N GLY A 43 -7.47 -23.87 -9.73
CA GLY A 43 -7.10 -24.54 -10.98
C GLY A 43 -7.72 -23.97 -12.26
N ARG A 44 -8.38 -22.80 -12.20
CA ARG A 44 -8.82 -22.09 -13.41
C ARG A 44 -7.60 -21.73 -14.27
N PRO A 45 -7.65 -21.95 -15.60
CA PRO A 45 -6.57 -21.55 -16.50
C PRO A 45 -6.36 -20.04 -16.44
N ILE A 46 -5.10 -19.62 -16.32
CA ILE A 46 -4.72 -18.21 -16.24
C ILE A 46 -4.91 -17.58 -17.62
N ASN A 47 -5.72 -16.52 -17.69
CA ASN A 47 -5.87 -15.73 -18.91
C ASN A 47 -4.75 -14.67 -18.99
N LYS A 48 -4.11 -14.54 -20.16
CA LYS A 48 -3.11 -13.49 -20.43
C LYS A 48 -3.64 -12.08 -20.12
N ARG A 49 -4.92 -11.82 -20.39
CA ARG A 49 -5.57 -10.54 -20.08
C ARG A 49 -5.69 -10.29 -18.57
N GLU A 50 -6.00 -11.33 -17.81
CA GLU A 50 -6.07 -11.24 -16.34
C GLU A 50 -4.69 -11.01 -15.74
N LEU A 51 -3.65 -11.68 -16.28
CA LEU A 51 -2.26 -11.46 -15.86
C LEU A 51 -1.79 -10.04 -16.15
N PHE A 52 -2.05 -9.53 -17.36
CA PHE A 52 -1.70 -8.15 -17.72
C PHE A 52 -2.44 -7.13 -16.85
N SER A 53 -3.73 -7.35 -16.59
CA SER A 53 -4.52 -6.51 -15.69
C SER A 53 -3.96 -6.51 -14.26
N ALA A 54 -3.57 -7.68 -13.74
CA ALA A 54 -2.95 -7.78 -12.42
C ALA A 54 -1.58 -7.07 -12.37
N TRP A 55 -0.76 -7.23 -13.41
CA TRP A 55 0.53 -6.54 -13.52
C TRP A 55 0.35 -5.01 -13.56
N LEU A 56 -0.55 -4.52 -14.41
CA LEU A 56 -0.84 -3.09 -14.52
C LEU A 56 -1.44 -2.53 -13.23
N SER A 57 -2.33 -3.27 -12.57
CA SER A 57 -2.90 -2.89 -11.28
C SER A 57 -1.81 -2.76 -10.22
N GLY A 58 -0.93 -3.76 -10.08
CA GLY A 58 0.18 -3.71 -9.13
C GLY A 58 1.14 -2.54 -9.38
N LEU A 59 1.49 -2.30 -10.65
CA LEU A 59 2.34 -1.18 -11.06
C LEU A 59 1.66 0.17 -10.76
N THR A 60 0.38 0.30 -11.08
CA THR A 60 -0.40 1.53 -10.86
C THR A 60 -0.59 1.83 -9.38
N ILE A 61 -0.88 0.83 -8.55
CA ILE A 61 -1.00 0.99 -7.09
C ILE A 61 0.33 1.46 -6.48
N THR A 62 1.44 0.91 -6.97
CA THR A 62 2.78 1.25 -6.44
C THR A 62 3.21 2.65 -6.87
N LEU A 63 3.13 2.97 -8.17
CA LEU A 63 3.48 4.30 -8.69
C LEU A 63 2.49 5.38 -8.25
N GLY A 64 1.22 5.01 -8.05
CA GLY A 64 0.17 5.91 -7.58
C GLY A 64 0.25 6.22 -6.08
N ASN A 65 1.25 5.71 -5.36
CA ASN A 65 1.49 6.03 -3.95
C ASN A 65 2.58 7.11 -3.80
N PRO A 66 2.23 8.41 -3.93
CA PRO A 66 3.22 9.50 -3.85
C PRO A 66 3.87 9.58 -2.46
N LYS A 67 3.22 9.06 -1.42
CA LYS A 67 3.76 9.05 -0.06
C LYS A 67 4.98 8.14 0.02
N THR A 68 4.91 6.94 -0.55
CA THR A 68 6.04 6.01 -0.60
C THR A 68 7.19 6.58 -1.42
N ILE A 69 6.89 7.20 -2.57
CA ILE A 69 7.91 7.83 -3.43
C ILE A 69 8.63 8.95 -2.66
N ALA A 70 7.89 9.89 -2.08
CA ALA A 70 8.45 11.00 -1.31
C ALA A 70 9.27 10.50 -0.11
N PHE A 71 8.80 9.44 0.57
CA PHE A 71 9.55 8.82 1.66
C PHE A 71 10.90 8.26 1.21
N TYR A 72 10.95 7.50 0.10
CA TYR A 72 12.20 6.97 -0.42
C TYR A 72 13.14 8.07 -0.92
N LEU A 73 12.62 9.11 -1.59
CA LEU A 73 13.43 10.26 -2.03
C LEU A 73 14.06 11.01 -0.84
N ALA A 74 13.34 11.10 0.27
CA ALA A 74 13.87 11.70 1.50
C ALA A 74 14.89 10.79 2.21
N LEU A 75 14.69 9.48 2.19
CA LEU A 75 15.55 8.52 2.90
C LEU A 75 16.83 8.18 2.14
N LEU A 76 16.77 8.04 0.82
CA LEU A 76 17.89 7.59 -0.02
C LEU A 76 19.20 8.38 0.22
N PRO A 77 19.22 9.73 0.27
CA PRO A 77 20.46 10.48 0.51
C PRO A 77 21.04 10.31 1.91
N LEU A 78 20.27 9.80 2.88
CA LEU A 78 20.79 9.49 4.22
C LEU A 78 21.56 8.15 4.23
N VAL A 79 21.27 7.27 3.28
CA VAL A 79 21.87 5.93 3.22
C VAL A 79 23.06 5.90 2.26
N ILE A 80 22.99 6.62 1.15
CA ILE A 80 24.01 6.62 0.09
C ILE A 80 24.35 8.07 -0.26
N ASN A 81 25.65 8.38 -0.34
CA ASN A 81 26.10 9.65 -0.90
C ASN A 81 25.92 9.63 -2.43
N LEU A 82 24.82 10.19 -2.92
CA LEU A 82 24.50 10.21 -4.36
C LEU A 82 25.53 10.95 -5.22
N GLU A 83 26.25 11.94 -4.68
CA GLU A 83 27.27 12.69 -5.44
C GLU A 83 28.48 11.82 -5.80
N SER A 84 28.72 10.77 -5.02
CA SER A 84 29.81 9.80 -5.24
C SER A 84 29.43 8.64 -6.17
N VAL A 85 28.16 8.53 -6.58
CA VAL A 85 27.68 7.40 -7.38
C VAL A 85 27.95 7.65 -8.86
N SER A 86 28.89 6.89 -9.42
CA SER A 86 29.14 6.88 -10.87
C SER A 86 28.02 6.16 -11.63
N LEU A 87 27.84 6.48 -12.93
CA LEU A 87 26.92 5.75 -13.83
C LEU A 87 27.24 4.25 -13.88
N HIS A 88 28.52 3.88 -13.78
CA HIS A 88 28.96 2.49 -13.74
C HIS A 88 28.47 1.80 -12.46
N THR A 89 28.70 2.39 -11.29
CA THR A 89 28.22 1.87 -10.00
C THR A 89 26.70 1.76 -9.98
N TRP A 90 26.01 2.77 -10.51
CA TRP A 90 24.55 2.75 -10.61
C TRP A 90 24.04 1.58 -11.48
N GLY A 91 24.58 1.43 -12.69
CA GLY A 91 24.10 0.42 -13.65
C GLY A 91 24.55 -1.01 -13.32
N VAL A 92 25.73 -1.19 -12.74
CA VAL A 92 26.32 -2.52 -12.50
C VAL A 92 26.07 -3.02 -11.07
N VAL A 93 25.89 -2.12 -10.11
CA VAL A 93 25.68 -2.50 -8.69
C VAL A 93 24.26 -2.19 -8.25
N LEU A 94 23.83 -0.93 -8.29
CA LEU A 94 22.57 -0.51 -7.67
C LEU A 94 21.34 -1.07 -8.38
N VAL A 95 21.32 -1.04 -9.72
CA VAL A 95 20.19 -1.57 -10.50
C VAL A 95 20.04 -3.09 -10.32
N PRO A 96 21.09 -3.92 -10.52
CA PRO A 96 20.97 -5.37 -10.31
C PRO A 96 20.64 -5.73 -8.86
N LEU A 97 21.22 -5.03 -7.88
CA LEU A 97 20.90 -5.24 -6.47
C LEU A 97 19.42 -4.95 -6.18
N THR A 98 18.89 -3.84 -6.71
CA THR A 98 17.46 -3.49 -6.56
C THR A 98 16.57 -4.57 -7.17
N ILE A 99 16.88 -5.03 -8.39
CA ILE A 99 16.14 -6.11 -9.05
C ILE A 99 16.19 -7.39 -8.21
N ALA A 100 17.37 -7.78 -7.72
CA ALA A 100 17.55 -8.98 -6.92
C ALA A 100 16.73 -8.92 -5.62
N VAL A 101 16.79 -7.80 -4.89
CA VAL A 101 16.01 -7.62 -3.65
C VAL A 101 14.52 -7.68 -3.94
N LEU A 102 14.02 -6.95 -4.95
CA LEU A 102 12.60 -6.96 -5.31
C LEU A 102 12.14 -8.36 -5.74
N PHE A 103 12.95 -9.09 -6.51
CA PHE A 103 12.62 -10.43 -6.97
C PHE A 103 12.61 -11.44 -5.82
N ILE A 104 13.60 -11.40 -4.94
CA ILE A 104 13.69 -12.29 -3.77
C ILE A 104 12.54 -12.02 -2.81
N VAL A 105 12.39 -10.77 -2.36
CA VAL A 105 11.35 -10.41 -1.39
C VAL A 105 9.95 -10.59 -1.98
N GLY A 106 9.72 -10.11 -3.20
CA GLY A 106 8.45 -10.30 -3.91
C GLY A 106 8.14 -11.77 -4.15
N GLY A 107 9.15 -12.56 -4.55
CA GLY A 107 9.03 -14.01 -4.70
C GLY A 107 8.63 -14.71 -3.41
N LEU A 108 9.23 -14.33 -2.28
CA LEU A 108 8.86 -14.87 -0.96
C LEU A 108 7.40 -14.56 -0.61
N PHE A 109 6.93 -13.34 -0.86
CA PHE A 109 5.52 -12.98 -0.66
C PHE A 109 4.59 -13.79 -1.58
N VAL A 110 4.94 -13.95 -2.85
CA VAL A 110 4.15 -14.74 -3.81
C VAL A 110 4.08 -16.20 -3.39
N LEU A 111 5.21 -16.82 -3.01
CA LEU A 111 5.25 -18.20 -2.54
C LEU A 111 4.42 -18.38 -1.26
N GLY A 112 4.55 -17.44 -0.31
CA GLY A 112 3.72 -17.40 0.89
C GLY A 112 2.23 -17.31 0.57
N ALA A 113 1.84 -16.41 -0.35
CA ALA A 113 0.48 -16.25 -0.81
C ALA A 113 -0.07 -17.54 -1.45
N VAL A 114 0.72 -18.20 -2.30
CA VAL A 114 0.34 -19.50 -2.92
C VAL A 114 0.11 -20.56 -1.84
N ARG A 115 0.92 -20.58 -0.78
CA ARG A 115 0.78 -21.57 0.30
C ARG A 115 -0.51 -21.38 1.10
N ILE A 116 -0.88 -20.13 1.41
CA ILE A 116 -2.06 -19.81 2.23
C ILE A 116 -3.35 -19.69 1.41
N ARG A 117 -3.28 -19.60 0.07
CA ARG A 117 -4.46 -19.41 -0.80
C ARG A 117 -5.56 -20.45 -0.56
N HIS A 118 -5.18 -21.69 -0.26
CA HIS A 118 -6.13 -22.78 -0.02
C HIS A 118 -6.89 -22.58 1.30
N LEU A 119 -6.23 -22.04 2.32
CA LEU A 119 -6.89 -21.70 3.59
C LEU A 119 -7.85 -20.52 3.38
N LEU A 120 -7.39 -19.50 2.63
CA LEU A 120 -8.17 -18.32 2.27
C LEU A 120 -9.30 -18.61 1.27
N ALA A 121 -9.29 -19.76 0.59
CA ALA A 121 -10.40 -20.19 -0.27
C ALA A 121 -11.64 -20.60 0.53
N SER A 122 -11.51 -20.92 1.82
CA SER A 122 -12.64 -21.32 2.64
C SER A 122 -13.56 -20.13 2.97
N PRO A 123 -14.90 -20.30 2.94
CA PRO A 123 -15.83 -19.21 3.23
C PRO A 123 -15.64 -18.59 4.62
N ARG A 124 -15.29 -19.42 5.60
CA ARG A 124 -15.02 -18.97 6.98
C ARG A 124 -13.77 -18.08 7.04
N ALA A 125 -12.67 -18.47 6.40
CA ALA A 125 -11.45 -17.67 6.39
C ALA A 125 -11.65 -16.31 5.69
N GLN A 126 -12.37 -16.29 4.56
CA GLN A 126 -12.71 -15.03 3.89
C GLN A 126 -13.57 -14.13 4.77
N HIS A 127 -14.55 -14.71 5.48
CA HIS A 127 -15.38 -13.96 6.39
C HIS A 127 -14.54 -13.28 7.49
N TYR A 128 -13.65 -14.03 8.16
CA TYR A 128 -12.76 -13.45 9.17
C TYR A 128 -11.79 -12.42 8.58
N LEU A 129 -11.28 -12.66 7.37
CA LEU A 129 -10.41 -11.71 6.68
C LEU A 129 -11.13 -10.38 6.40
N PHE A 130 -12.35 -10.44 5.88
CA PHE A 130 -13.15 -9.24 5.62
C PHE A 130 -13.55 -8.51 6.91
N ARG A 131 -13.90 -9.23 7.98
CA ARG A 131 -14.20 -8.62 9.29
C ARG A 131 -12.96 -7.97 9.91
N GLY A 132 -11.81 -8.64 9.85
CA GLY A 132 -10.53 -8.09 10.31
C GLY A 132 -10.13 -6.84 9.53
N ALA A 133 -10.21 -6.89 8.20
CA ALA A 133 -9.94 -5.73 7.35
C ALA A 133 -10.90 -4.57 7.64
N ALA A 134 -12.20 -4.84 7.79
CA ALA A 134 -13.19 -3.83 8.14
C ALA A 134 -12.88 -3.16 9.49
N LEU A 135 -12.53 -3.94 10.52
CA LEU A 135 -12.17 -3.41 11.83
C LEU A 135 -10.89 -2.57 11.78
N MET A 136 -9.86 -3.01 11.03
CA MET A 136 -8.63 -2.25 10.84
C MET A 136 -8.90 -0.91 10.14
N MET A 137 -9.72 -0.92 9.09
CA MET A 137 -10.07 0.30 8.35
C MET A 137 -10.91 1.27 9.18
N LEU A 138 -11.90 0.76 9.91
CA LEU A 138 -12.70 1.57 10.82
C LEU A 138 -11.83 2.15 11.94
N GLY A 139 -10.96 1.33 12.53
CA GLY A 139 -10.00 1.78 13.55
C GLY A 139 -9.07 2.87 13.03
N ALA A 140 -8.54 2.72 11.81
CA ALA A 140 -7.74 3.75 11.17
C ALA A 140 -8.54 5.04 10.92
N ALA A 141 -9.78 4.95 10.44
CA ALA A 141 -10.66 6.10 10.23
C ALA A 141 -10.92 6.86 11.54
N LEU A 142 -11.29 6.14 12.61
CA LEU A 142 -11.54 6.71 13.93
C LEU A 142 -10.28 7.34 14.53
N ALA A 143 -9.13 6.68 14.41
CA ALA A 143 -7.85 7.22 14.86
C ALA A 143 -7.47 8.52 14.12
N MET A 144 -7.74 8.59 12.80
CA MET A 144 -7.50 9.79 12.02
C MET A 144 -8.39 10.96 12.45
N LEU A 145 -9.65 10.70 12.81
CA LEU A 145 -10.58 11.73 13.32
C LEU A 145 -10.23 12.15 14.75
N ALA A 146 -9.84 11.21 15.61
CA ALA A 146 -9.50 11.48 17.01
C ALA A 146 -8.22 12.32 17.16
N GLN A 147 -7.23 12.15 16.27
CA GLN A 147 -6.01 12.98 16.24
C GLN A 147 -6.28 14.43 15.80
N ASN A 148 -7.52 14.77 15.46
CA ASN A 148 -7.92 16.07 14.91
C ASN A 148 -8.87 16.84 15.84
N LEU A 149 -9.13 16.30 17.04
CA LEU A 149 -9.75 16.97 18.19
C LEU A 149 -8.69 17.55 19.13
#